data_AF-A0A7J9CW66-F1
#
_entry.id   AF-A0A7J9CW66-F1
#
_cell.length_a   1.000
_cell.length_b   1.000
_cell.length_c   1.000
_cell.angle_alpha   90.00
_cell.angle_beta   90.00
_cell.angle_gamma   90.00
#
_symmetry.space_group_name_H-M   'P 1'
#
loop_
_entity.id
_entity.type
_entity.pdbx_description
1 polymer ?
#
loop_
_entity_poly.entity_id
_entity_poly.type
_entity_poly.pdbx_seq_one_letter_code
_entity_poly.pdbx_strand_id
1 'polypeptide(L)'
;MGKFNVCGIANDDSAGCGGVLRDMEGVARALFSGPIAANDVDLAEAGVVLLALEVFISLEWKINDSLFVDIGSKVVFNWCANKSMRPWSLQSTFADIERKIKKVSSVVFSMAENKGNEMVSTLAISESLVAIHFGGTIIDDLFSRYAQHVGERLSYEKTKQ
;
A
#
# COMPACT_ATOMS: atom_id res chain seq x y z
N MET A 1 -8.59 -11.95 9.34
CA MET A 1 -8.40 -11.89 7.88
C MET A 1 -8.43 -10.43 7.48
N GLY A 2 -7.45 -10.00 6.69
CA GLY A 2 -7.33 -8.62 6.21
C GLY A 2 -7.26 -8.58 4.68
N LYS A 3 -7.73 -7.48 4.09
CA LYS A 3 -7.67 -7.22 2.65
C LYS A 3 -6.96 -5.91 2.38
N PHE A 4 -5.85 -5.96 1.67
CA PHE A 4 -5.02 -4.82 1.31
C PHE A 4 -5.23 -4.48 -0.15
N ASN A 5 -5.85 -3.34 -0.43
CA ASN A 5 -5.85 -2.76 -1.77
C ASN A 5 -4.57 -1.95 -1.93
N VAL A 6 -3.87 -2.12 -3.05
CA VAL A 6 -2.62 -1.41 -3.32
C VAL A 6 -2.62 -0.81 -4.72
N CYS A 7 -1.90 0.30 -4.87
CA CYS A 7 -1.66 0.92 -6.16
C CYS A 7 -0.29 1.61 -6.20
N GLY A 8 0.46 1.35 -7.26
CA GLY A 8 1.67 2.08 -7.60
C GLY A 8 1.45 2.86 -8.88
N ILE A 9 1.91 4.09 -8.93
CA ILE A 9 1.88 4.92 -10.13
C ILE A 9 3.30 5.40 -10.44
N ALA A 10 3.59 5.59 -11.72
CA ALA A 10 4.80 6.23 -12.18
C ALA A 10 4.51 7.02 -13.45
N ASN A 11 5.17 8.16 -13.57
CA ASN A 11 5.30 8.95 -14.78
C ASN A 11 6.76 9.39 -14.94
N ASP A 12 7.07 10.15 -16.00
CA ASP A 12 8.45 10.55 -16.32
C ASP A 12 9.11 11.40 -15.22
N ASP A 13 8.32 12.05 -14.36
CA ASP A 13 8.80 13.02 -13.36
C ASP A 13 8.74 12.48 -11.92
N SER A 14 7.88 11.49 -11.63
CA SER A 14 7.61 11.01 -10.28
C SER A 14 6.96 9.63 -10.25
N ALA A 15 7.12 8.96 -9.11
CA ALA A 15 6.37 7.77 -8.79
C ALA A 15 5.88 7.80 -7.34
N GLY A 16 4.68 7.27 -7.15
CA GLY A 16 3.97 7.29 -5.89
C GLY A 16 3.28 5.96 -5.63
N CYS A 17 2.95 5.70 -4.38
CA CYS A 17 2.27 4.49 -3.97
C CYS A 17 1.22 4.78 -2.91
N GLY A 18 0.22 3.92 -2.85
CA GLY A 18 -0.84 4.01 -1.87
C GLY A 18 -1.42 2.64 -1.57
N GLY A 19 -1.92 2.49 -0.35
CA GLY A 19 -2.57 1.25 0.05
C GLY A 19 -3.55 1.44 1.19
N VAL A 20 -4.59 0.61 1.20
CA VAL A 20 -5.61 0.59 2.26
C VAL A 20 -5.84 -0.84 2.71
N LEU A 21 -5.60 -1.09 3.99
CA LEU A 21 -5.93 -2.34 4.66
C LEU A 21 -7.33 -2.25 5.27
N ARG A 22 -8.18 -3.20 4.94
CA ARG A 22 -9.53 -3.36 5.46
C ARG A 22 -9.69 -4.70 6.17
N ASP A 23 -10.58 -4.75 7.14
CA ASP A 23 -11.05 -6.02 7.68
C ASP A 23 -12.18 -6.62 6.83
N MET A 24 -12.76 -7.72 7.33
CA MET A 24 -13.86 -8.42 6.67
C MET A 24 -15.18 -7.65 6.62
N GLU A 25 -15.34 -6.63 7.45
CA GLU A 25 -16.49 -5.73 7.44
C GLU A 25 -16.27 -4.56 6.47
N GLY A 26 -15.11 -4.51 5.80
CA GLY A 26 -14.74 -3.44 4.89
C GLY A 26 -14.21 -2.17 5.58
N VAL A 27 -14.09 -2.21 6.91
CA VAL A 27 -13.62 -1.07 7.72
C VAL A 27 -12.12 -0.91 7.52
N ALA A 28 -11.68 0.31 7.17
CA ALA A 28 -10.26 0.62 7.04
C ALA A 28 -9.56 0.52 8.40
N ARG A 29 -8.46 -0.22 8.46
CA ARG A 29 -7.66 -0.48 9.65
C ARG A 29 -6.27 0.14 9.56
N ALA A 30 -5.75 0.29 8.36
CA ALA A 30 -4.54 1.05 8.08
C ALA A 30 -4.60 1.60 6.65
N LEU A 31 -3.86 2.69 6.43
CA LEU A 31 -3.58 3.20 5.10
C LEU A 31 -2.13 3.67 5.07
N PHE A 32 -1.54 3.64 3.88
CA PHE A 32 -0.27 4.30 3.64
C PHE A 32 -0.33 5.03 2.30
N SER A 33 0.51 6.03 2.18
CA SER A 33 0.74 6.83 0.98
C SER A 33 2.20 7.26 1.03
N GLY A 34 2.89 7.29 -0.10
CA GLY A 34 4.24 7.85 -0.13
C GLY A 34 4.91 7.77 -1.49
N PRO A 35 6.09 8.39 -1.63
CA PRO A 35 6.90 8.25 -2.84
C PRO A 35 7.38 6.81 -2.99
N ILE A 36 7.59 6.38 -4.23
CA ILE A 36 8.23 5.10 -4.52
C ILE A 36 9.32 5.26 -5.57
N ALA A 37 10.46 4.61 -5.36
CA ALA A 37 11.56 4.64 -6.31
C ALA A 37 11.28 3.69 -7.48
N ALA A 38 10.52 4.18 -8.47
CA ALA A 38 10.18 3.46 -9.69
C ALA A 38 10.19 4.40 -10.89
N ASN A 39 10.59 3.89 -12.05
CA ASN A 39 10.58 4.60 -13.32
C ASN A 39 9.51 4.08 -14.30
N ASP A 40 8.72 3.07 -13.89
CA ASP A 40 7.53 2.63 -14.61
C ASP A 40 6.46 2.10 -13.64
N VAL A 41 5.23 1.98 -14.15
CA VAL A 41 4.05 1.61 -13.36
C VAL A 41 4.16 0.19 -12.81
N ASP A 42 4.74 -0.75 -13.56
CA ASP A 42 4.84 -2.13 -13.10
C ASP A 42 5.88 -2.28 -11.98
N LEU A 43 6.95 -1.50 -12.02
CA LEU A 43 7.90 -1.37 -10.91
C LEU A 43 7.27 -0.72 -9.68
N ALA A 44 6.48 0.34 -9.86
CA ALA A 44 5.76 0.98 -8.76
C ALA A 44 4.74 0.00 -8.14
N GLU A 45 4.00 -0.73 -8.96
CA GLU A 45 3.03 -1.75 -8.52
C GLU A 45 3.72 -2.93 -7.82
N ALA A 46 4.87 -3.40 -8.29
CA ALA A 46 5.63 -4.44 -7.59
C ALA A 46 6.19 -3.94 -6.24
N GLY A 47 6.66 -2.70 -6.21
CA GLY A 47 7.18 -2.08 -5.00
C GLY A 47 6.09 -1.84 -3.95
N VAL A 48 4.89 -1.43 -4.35
CA VAL A 48 3.78 -1.23 -3.40
C VAL A 48 3.30 -2.55 -2.79
N VAL A 49 3.40 -3.67 -3.51
CA VAL A 49 3.14 -5.01 -2.94
C VAL A 49 4.13 -5.33 -1.83
N LEU A 50 5.43 -5.05 -2.04
CA LEU A 50 6.44 -5.22 -1.00
C LEU A 50 6.12 -4.33 0.22
N LEU A 51 5.83 -3.04 -0.01
CA LEU A 51 5.52 -2.10 1.06
C LEU A 51 4.27 -2.52 1.85
N ALA A 52 3.22 -2.99 1.19
CA ALA A 52 2.01 -3.47 1.86
C ALA A 52 2.28 -4.67 2.77
N LEU A 53 3.15 -5.59 2.37
CA LEU A 53 3.59 -6.69 3.24
C LEU A 53 4.38 -6.17 4.43
N GLU A 54 5.25 -5.16 4.25
CA GLU A 54 6.01 -4.55 5.34
C GLU A 54 5.11 -3.83 6.34
N VAL A 55 4.15 -3.04 5.86
CA VAL A 55 3.14 -2.37 6.69
C VAL A 55 2.33 -3.43 7.44
N PHE A 56 1.83 -4.46 6.76
CA PHE A 56 1.04 -5.51 7.41
C PHE A 56 1.82 -6.23 8.54
N ILE A 57 3.08 -6.58 8.30
CA ILE A 57 3.95 -7.21 9.31
C ILE A 57 4.20 -6.24 10.48
N SER A 58 4.44 -4.96 10.20
CA SER A 58 4.77 -3.94 11.21
C SER A 58 3.58 -3.56 12.10
N LEU A 59 2.36 -3.70 11.59
CA LEU A 59 1.15 -3.48 12.39
C LEU A 59 0.95 -4.56 13.47
N GLU A 60 1.66 -5.69 13.38
CA GLU A 60 1.47 -6.88 14.22
C GLU A 60 0.00 -7.35 14.30
N TRP A 61 -0.84 -6.85 13.39
CA TRP A 61 -2.29 -7.01 13.47
C TRP A 61 -2.69 -8.32 12.80
N LYS A 62 -3.16 -9.27 13.61
CA LYS A 62 -3.70 -10.56 13.14
C LYS A 62 -2.78 -11.28 12.14
N ILE A 63 -1.46 -11.28 12.38
CA ILE A 63 -0.45 -11.91 11.50
C ILE A 63 -0.70 -13.42 11.26
N ASN A 64 -1.48 -14.05 12.14
CA ASN A 64 -1.87 -15.45 12.07
C ASN A 64 -3.06 -15.71 11.14
N ASP A 65 -3.75 -14.67 10.68
CA ASP A 65 -4.83 -14.76 9.71
C ASP A 65 -4.32 -14.56 8.28
N SER A 66 -5.13 -14.98 7.30
CA SER A 66 -4.86 -14.72 5.89
C SER A 66 -4.90 -13.23 5.54
N LEU A 67 -3.98 -12.82 4.68
CA LEU A 67 -3.93 -11.51 4.02
C LEU A 67 -4.27 -11.66 2.53
N PHE A 68 -5.24 -10.88 2.06
CA PHE A 68 -5.53 -10.72 0.64
C PHE A 68 -4.86 -9.45 0.14
N VAL A 69 -4.13 -9.50 -0.98
CA VAL A 69 -3.52 -8.33 -1.61
C VAL A 69 -4.14 -8.15 -3.00
N ASP A 70 -4.93 -7.09 -3.13
CA ASP A 70 -5.59 -6.67 -4.37
C ASP A 70 -4.66 -5.75 -5.16
N ILE A 71 -4.20 -6.25 -6.32
CA ILE A 71 -3.23 -5.60 -7.19
C ILE A 71 -3.95 -4.94 -8.37
N GLY A 72 -3.55 -3.71 -8.72
CA GLY A 72 -4.11 -2.95 -9.84
C GLY A 72 -3.54 -3.34 -11.21
N SER A 73 -2.30 -3.85 -11.25
CA SER A 73 -1.64 -4.31 -12.48
C SER A 73 -1.78 -5.81 -12.71
N LYS A 74 -2.33 -6.18 -13.88
CA LYS A 74 -2.39 -7.58 -14.35
C LYS A 74 -1.00 -8.17 -14.55
N VAL A 75 -0.03 -7.36 -14.96
CA VAL A 75 1.36 -7.79 -15.17
C VAL A 75 1.96 -8.17 -13.82
N VAL A 76 1.85 -7.30 -12.83
CA VAL A 76 2.39 -7.55 -11.47
C VAL A 76 1.66 -8.70 -10.78
N PHE A 77 0.34 -8.82 -10.95
CA PHE A 77 -0.41 -9.97 -10.47
C PHE A 77 0.15 -11.28 -11.02
N ASN A 78 0.39 -11.36 -12.33
CA ASN A 78 0.97 -12.55 -12.96
C ASN A 78 2.38 -12.86 -12.43
N TRP A 79 3.21 -11.84 -12.18
CA TRP A 79 4.52 -12.03 -11.55
C TRP A 79 4.44 -12.55 -10.11
N CYS A 80 3.47 -12.07 -9.33
CA CYS A 80 3.23 -12.53 -7.97
C CYS A 80 2.74 -13.98 -7.96
N ALA A 81 1.79 -14.32 -8.84
CA ALA A 81 1.18 -15.64 -8.94
C ALA A 81 2.11 -16.68 -9.61
N ASN A 82 2.99 -16.26 -10.51
CA ASN A 82 3.84 -17.17 -11.29
C ASN A 82 5.31 -16.71 -11.33
N LYS A 83 6.18 -17.48 -10.67
CA LYS A 83 7.61 -17.18 -10.58
C LYS A 83 8.31 -17.14 -11.94
N SER A 84 7.87 -17.92 -12.92
CA SER A 84 8.54 -18.00 -14.23
C SER A 84 8.30 -16.77 -15.11
N MET A 85 7.29 -15.96 -14.79
CA MET A 85 6.96 -14.74 -15.54
C MET A 85 7.72 -13.51 -15.05
N ARG A 86 8.48 -13.64 -13.95
CA ARG A 86 9.15 -12.51 -13.32
C ARG A 86 10.35 -12.03 -14.14
N PRO A 87 10.50 -10.72 -14.37
CA PRO A 87 11.68 -10.20 -15.03
C PRO A 87 12.92 -10.43 -14.17
N TRP A 88 14.04 -10.76 -14.80
CA TRP A 88 15.30 -11.01 -14.11
C TRP A 88 15.83 -9.80 -13.34
N SER A 89 15.54 -8.59 -13.83
CA SER A 89 15.89 -7.33 -13.15
C SER A 89 15.23 -7.16 -11.78
N LEU A 90 14.12 -7.85 -11.50
CA LEU A 90 13.36 -7.75 -10.25
C LEU A 90 13.58 -8.91 -9.28
N GLN A 91 14.61 -9.73 -9.51
CA GLN A 91 14.84 -10.92 -8.68
C GLN A 91 15.06 -10.57 -7.20
N SER A 92 15.75 -9.47 -6.89
CA SER A 92 15.93 -9.00 -5.51
C SER A 92 14.59 -8.61 -4.87
N THR A 93 13.79 -7.77 -5.54
CA THR A 93 12.47 -7.35 -5.07
C THR A 93 11.56 -8.54 -4.80
N PHE A 94 11.52 -9.52 -5.71
CA PHE A 94 10.69 -10.72 -5.52
C PHE A 94 11.25 -11.67 -4.45
N ALA A 95 12.57 -11.75 -4.27
CA ALA A 95 13.16 -12.48 -3.15
C ALA A 95 12.75 -11.85 -1.81
N ASP A 96 12.68 -10.52 -1.74
CA ASP A 96 12.20 -9.80 -0.56
C ASP A 96 10.71 -10.03 -0.32
N ILE A 97 9.87 -9.95 -1.35
CA ILE A 97 8.45 -10.29 -1.27
C ILE A 97 8.27 -11.70 -0.71
N GLU A 98 8.99 -12.70 -1.25
CA GLU A 98 8.92 -14.08 -0.77
C GLU A 98 9.35 -14.22 0.69
N ARG A 99 10.39 -13.49 1.09
CA ARG A 99 10.85 -13.45 2.49
C ARG A 99 9.79 -12.87 3.41
N LYS A 100 9.05 -11.84 2.98
CA LYS A 100 7.96 -11.24 3.77
C LYS A 100 6.73 -12.14 3.81
N ILE A 101 6.35 -12.79 2.69
CA ILE A 101 5.25 -13.77 2.65
C ILE A 101 5.47 -14.87 3.69
N LYS A 102 6.70 -15.38 3.86
CA LYS A 102 7.02 -16.41 4.87
C LYS A 102 6.77 -15.96 6.33
N LYS A 103 6.64 -14.66 6.59
CA LYS A 103 6.33 -14.10 7.92
C LYS A 103 4.83 -13.93 8.16
N VAL A 104 4.02 -14.10 7.14
CA VAL A 104 2.56 -13.99 7.20
C VAL A 104 1.97 -15.39 7.06
N SER A 105 0.98 -15.72 7.88
CA SER A 105 0.37 -17.07 7.91
C SER A 105 -0.10 -17.55 6.53
N SER A 106 -0.77 -16.68 5.78
CA SER A 106 -1.19 -16.92 4.41
C SER A 106 -1.32 -15.61 3.65
N VAL A 107 -0.79 -15.56 2.42
CA VAL A 107 -0.94 -14.41 1.51
C VAL A 107 -1.58 -14.89 0.22
N VAL A 108 -2.68 -14.26 -0.16
CA VAL A 108 -3.40 -14.54 -1.39
C VAL A 108 -3.40 -13.27 -2.24
N PHE A 109 -2.95 -13.38 -3.49
CA PHE A 109 -3.00 -12.29 -4.45
C PHE A 109 -4.29 -12.35 -5.27
N SER A 110 -4.90 -11.20 -5.50
CA SER A 110 -6.10 -11.03 -6.33
C SER A 110 -5.97 -9.80 -7.22
N MET A 111 -6.71 -9.79 -8.33
CA MET A 111 -6.86 -8.58 -9.15
C MET A 111 -7.91 -7.67 -8.52
N ALA A 112 -7.59 -6.39 -8.40
CA ALA A 112 -8.56 -5.39 -7.98
C ALA A 112 -9.67 -5.22 -9.02
N GLU A 113 -10.90 -5.02 -8.56
CA GLU A 113 -12.01 -4.60 -9.42
C GLU A 113 -11.82 -3.12 -9.81
N ASN A 114 -12.20 -2.73 -11.04
CA ASN A 114 -11.95 -1.38 -11.60
C ASN A 114 -12.37 -0.21 -10.69
N LYS A 115 -13.37 -0.38 -9.81
CA LYS A 115 -13.80 0.64 -8.83
C LYS A 115 -13.24 0.44 -7.42
N GLY A 116 -12.72 -0.74 -7.10
CA GLY A 116 -12.18 -1.06 -5.78
C GLY A 116 -10.87 -0.32 -5.45
N ASN A 117 -10.15 0.13 -6.48
CA ASN A 117 -8.85 0.78 -6.32
C ASN A 117 -8.86 2.32 -6.42
N GLU A 118 -10.01 2.99 -6.60
CA GLU A 118 -10.06 4.44 -6.78
C GLU A 118 -9.41 5.21 -5.61
N MET A 119 -9.63 4.75 -4.37
CA MET A 119 -9.03 5.35 -3.18
C MET A 119 -7.51 5.21 -3.16
N VAL A 120 -6.97 4.03 -3.50
CA VAL A 120 -5.52 3.79 -3.47
C VAL A 120 -4.80 4.48 -4.62
N SER A 121 -5.45 4.59 -5.77
CA SER A 121 -4.97 5.43 -6.88
C SER A 121 -4.94 6.90 -6.48
N THR A 122 -5.95 7.40 -5.78
CA THR A 122 -5.95 8.77 -5.25
C THR A 122 -4.81 9.00 -4.26
N LEU A 123 -4.56 8.04 -3.35
CA LEU A 123 -3.42 8.11 -2.41
C LEU A 123 -2.09 8.21 -3.18
N ALA A 124 -1.85 7.28 -4.12
CA ALA A 124 -0.64 7.27 -4.94
C ALA A 124 -0.46 8.57 -5.75
N ILE A 125 -1.52 9.12 -6.33
CA ILE A 125 -1.50 10.37 -7.11
C ILE A 125 -1.24 11.58 -6.22
N SER A 126 -1.94 11.67 -5.09
CA SER A 126 -1.85 12.81 -4.18
C SER A 126 -0.42 13.02 -3.71
N GLU A 127 0.32 11.95 -3.41
CA GLU A 127 1.73 12.02 -3.03
C GLU A 127 2.61 12.47 -4.18
N SER A 128 2.53 11.82 -5.35
CA SER A 128 3.34 12.22 -6.51
C SER A 128 3.19 13.70 -6.83
N LEU A 129 1.94 14.19 -6.88
CA LEU A 129 1.66 15.59 -7.21
C LEU A 129 2.10 16.55 -6.11
N VAL A 130 1.80 16.22 -4.85
CA VAL A 130 2.10 17.12 -3.74
C VAL A 130 3.61 17.15 -3.45
N ALA A 131 4.30 16.02 -3.57
CA ALA A 131 5.77 15.96 -3.44
C ALA A 131 6.47 16.77 -4.54
N ILE A 132 6.00 16.71 -5.80
CA ILE A 132 6.53 17.55 -6.89
C ILE A 132 6.32 19.04 -6.58
N HIS A 133 5.13 19.43 -6.11
CA HIS A 133 4.76 20.84 -5.99
C HIS A 133 5.26 21.51 -4.71
N PHE A 134 5.31 20.79 -3.59
CA PHE A 134 5.52 21.35 -2.26
C PHE A 134 6.71 20.72 -1.52
N GLY A 135 7.36 19.71 -2.10
CA GLY A 135 8.48 18.98 -1.52
C GLY A 135 8.07 17.73 -0.75
N GLY A 136 8.98 16.76 -0.64
CA GLY A 136 8.68 15.40 -0.14
C GLY A 136 8.29 15.27 1.33
N THR A 137 8.39 16.34 2.14
CA THR A 137 8.07 16.30 3.59
C THR A 137 6.68 16.86 3.92
N ILE A 138 5.99 17.45 2.94
CA ILE A 138 4.73 18.17 3.20
C ILE A 138 3.58 17.22 3.55
N ILE A 139 3.54 16.02 2.97
CA ILE A 139 2.49 15.05 3.28
C ILE A 139 2.72 14.44 4.65
N ASP A 140 3.97 14.17 5.04
CA ASP A 140 4.31 13.76 6.41
C ASP A 140 3.84 14.79 7.44
N ASP A 141 4.06 16.10 7.18
CA ASP A 141 3.57 17.19 8.04
C ASP A 141 2.03 17.25 8.06
N LEU A 142 1.38 17.09 6.91
CA LEU A 142 -0.08 17.11 6.81
C LEU A 142 -0.73 15.95 7.58
N PHE A 143 -0.23 14.72 7.39
CA PHE A 143 -0.71 13.55 8.13
C PHE A 143 -0.43 13.67 9.62
N SER A 144 0.74 14.19 10.01
CA SER A 144 1.08 14.42 11.41
C SER A 144 0.09 15.39 12.08
N ARG A 145 -0.22 16.52 11.42
CA ARG A 145 -1.20 17.49 11.92
C ARG A 145 -2.62 16.94 11.93
N TYR A 146 -3.01 16.20 10.89
CA TYR A 146 -4.32 15.55 10.83
C TYR A 146 -4.49 14.56 11.99
N ALA A 147 -3.50 13.68 12.22
CA ALA A 147 -3.51 12.71 13.31
C ALA A 147 -3.62 13.41 14.68
N GLN A 148 -2.89 14.52 14.87
CA GLN A 148 -3.00 15.33 16.08
C GLN A 148 -4.43 15.85 16.28
N HIS A 149 -5.03 16.48 15.26
CA HIS A 149 -6.39 17.04 15.36
C HIS A 149 -7.48 15.99 15.54
N VAL A 150 -7.34 14.82 14.91
CA VAL A 150 -8.27 13.70 15.13
C VAL A 150 -8.13 13.17 16.56
N GLY A 151 -6.90 13.03 17.06
CA GLY A 151 -6.64 12.63 18.45
C GLY A 151 -7.26 13.60 19.47
N GLU A 152 -7.10 14.91 19.24
CA GLU A 152 -7.71 15.97 20.05
C GLU A 152 -9.24 15.85 20.08
N ARG A 153 -9.89 15.70 18.91
CA ARG A 153 -11.35 15.55 18.83
C ARG A 153 -11.87 14.29 19.54
N LEU A 154 -11.20 13.16 19.35
CA LEU A 154 -11.57 11.89 20.01
C LEU A 154 -11.44 12.00 21.53
N SER A 155 -10.45 12.74 22.03
CA SER A 155 -10.29 12.98 23.47
C SER A 155 -11.42 13.85 24.04
N TYR A 156 -11.85 14.87 23.30
CA TYR A 156 -12.94 15.77 23.70
C TYR A 156 -14.29 15.04 23.75
N GLU A 157 -14.57 14.17 22.77
CA GLU A 157 -15.80 13.37 22.74
C GLU A 157 -15.90 12.38 23.91
N LYS A 158 -14.78 11.77 24.32
CA LYS A 158 -14.73 10.87 25.49
C LYS A 158 -15.01 11.56 26.82
N THR A 159 -14.74 12.86 26.93
CA THR A 159 -15.00 13.62 28.17
C THR A 159 -16.44 14.11 28.32
N LYS A 160 -17.28 13.91 27.29
CA LYS A 160 -18.72 14.27 27.31
C LYS A 160 -19.65 13.10 27.62
N GLN A 161 -19.13 11.89 27.79
CA GLN A 161 -19.86 10.66 28.05
C GLN A 161 -19.68 10.22 29.50
#